data_AF-A0A2V6G3X7-F1
#
_entry.id   AF-A0A2V6G3X7-F1
#
_cell.length_a   1.000
_cell.length_b   1.000
_cell.length_c   1.000
_cell.angle_alpha   90.00
_cell.angle_beta   90.00
_cell.angle_gamma   90.00
#
_symmetry.space_group_name_H-M   'P 1'
#
loop_
_entity.id
_entity.type
_entity.pdbx_description
1 polymer ?
#
loop_
_entity_poly.entity_id
_entity_poly.type
_entity_poly.pdbx_seq_one_letter_code
_entity_poly.pdbx_strand_id
1 'polypeptide(L)'
;MFTRAAGTAISVLLAAHALAQTPPLNKPPSPSPTPSAQPSIDSLGQADVQAAINLLKTNFVNSETMTETELDRAALAGLLVRMPGALMLVPAHTTASAEAPAPFYSEVFEGGIGYFRLGALSSANLQQLDKKFGESKNLGALIVDLRDSATGDFVVAAEFAKRFCPR
;
A
#
# COMPACT_ATOMS: atom_id res chain seq x y z
N MET A 1 23.57 78.72 -19.88
CA MET A 1 24.63 78.78 -20.91
C MET A 1 25.09 77.35 -21.13
N PHE A 2 24.48 76.59 -22.07
CA PHE A 2 24.88 76.46 -23.49
C PHE A 2 26.32 75.87 -23.60
N THR A 3 26.61 74.72 -24.22
CA THR A 3 26.09 74.18 -25.49
C THR A 3 26.45 72.68 -25.66
N ARG A 4 25.64 71.96 -26.46
CA ARG A 4 25.78 70.58 -26.98
C ARG A 4 26.91 70.43 -28.03
N ALA A 5 27.40 69.21 -28.22
CA ALA A 5 27.77 68.61 -29.53
C ALA A 5 27.78 67.07 -29.33
N ALA A 6 26.90 66.24 -29.90
CA ALA A 6 26.55 65.97 -31.30
C ALA A 6 27.70 65.37 -32.11
N GLY A 7 27.69 64.03 -32.23
CA GLY A 7 28.46 63.29 -33.22
C GLY A 7 27.63 62.07 -33.64
N THR A 8 27.29 62.00 -34.92
CA THR A 8 26.44 60.96 -35.53
C THR A 8 27.15 60.38 -36.75
N ALA A 9 26.85 59.10 -37.03
CA ALA A 9 27.05 58.32 -38.26
C ALA A 9 28.39 57.54 -38.32
N ILE A 10 28.48 56.27 -38.76
CA ILE A 10 27.92 55.63 -39.97
C ILE A 10 27.89 54.08 -39.82
N SER A 11 26.83 53.46 -40.40
CA SER A 11 26.68 52.09 -40.98
C SER A 11 26.86 50.81 -40.16
N VAL A 12 26.31 49.63 -40.52
CA VAL A 12 25.10 49.11 -41.21
C VAL A 12 25.31 47.58 -41.25
N LEU A 13 24.27 46.82 -40.84
CA LEU A 13 23.87 45.43 -41.14
C LEU A 13 24.80 44.18 -41.02
N LEU A 14 24.16 43.14 -40.46
CA LEU A 14 24.25 41.69 -40.71
C LEU A 14 25.50 40.95 -40.21
N ALA A 15 25.45 39.75 -39.58
CA ALA A 15 24.43 38.72 -39.55
C ALA A 15 24.57 37.82 -38.29
N ALA A 16 23.55 36.98 -38.10
CA ALA A 16 23.30 35.99 -37.05
C ALA A 16 24.52 35.23 -36.48
N HIS A 17 24.42 34.81 -35.21
CA HIS A 17 24.21 33.40 -34.84
C HIS A 17 23.71 33.31 -33.39
N ALA A 18 22.48 32.81 -33.26
CA ALA A 18 21.90 32.39 -32.00
C ALA A 18 22.53 31.06 -31.56
N LEU A 19 22.87 30.94 -30.28
CA LEU A 19 22.80 29.70 -29.51
C LEU A 19 22.49 30.08 -28.06
N ALA A 20 21.26 29.78 -27.67
CA ALA A 20 20.69 30.01 -26.36
C ALA A 20 21.44 29.21 -25.28
N GLN A 21 21.92 29.90 -24.24
CA GLN A 21 22.27 29.28 -22.97
C GLN A 21 21.06 29.39 -22.04
N THR A 22 20.38 28.28 -21.81
CA THR A 22 19.35 28.15 -20.77
C THR A 22 20.01 28.14 -19.38
N PRO A 23 19.50 28.90 -18.39
CA PRO A 23 19.99 28.81 -17.03
C PRO A 23 19.61 27.44 -16.42
N PRO A 24 20.46 26.83 -15.58
CA PRO A 24 20.14 25.55 -14.95
C PRO A 24 18.98 25.71 -13.97
N LEU A 25 17.98 24.83 -14.13
CA LEU A 25 16.82 24.70 -13.25
C LEU A 25 17.29 24.36 -11.83
N ASN A 26 16.94 25.20 -10.86
CA ASN A 26 17.19 24.97 -9.44
C ASN A 26 16.33 23.77 -8.98
N LYS A 27 16.97 22.62 -8.72
CA LYS A 27 16.28 21.40 -8.29
C LYS A 27 15.82 21.59 -6.83
N PRO A 28 14.55 21.33 -6.48
CA PRO A 28 14.09 21.40 -5.09
C PRO A 28 14.88 20.40 -4.22
N PRO A 29 15.14 20.73 -2.93
CA PRO A 29 15.84 19.82 -2.03
C PRO A 29 15.08 18.49 -1.95
N SER A 30 15.78 17.40 -2.21
CA SER A 30 15.25 16.04 -2.03
C SER A 30 14.86 15.86 -0.55
N PRO A 31 13.68 15.31 -0.23
CA PRO A 31 13.35 15.00 1.15
C PRO A 31 14.38 14.00 1.69
N SER A 32 15.12 14.40 2.72
CA SER A 32 15.98 13.48 3.48
C SER A 32 15.09 12.41 4.10
N PRO A 33 15.47 11.13 4.06
CA PRO A 33 14.71 10.08 4.74
C PRO A 33 14.68 10.39 6.24
N THR A 34 13.49 10.42 6.83
CA THR A 34 13.34 10.48 8.28
C THR A 34 14.09 9.30 8.90
N PRO A 35 15.04 9.51 9.84
CA PRO A 35 15.72 8.40 10.49
C PRO A 35 14.70 7.53 11.20
N SER A 36 14.68 6.23 10.87
CA SER A 36 13.81 5.26 11.53
C SER A 36 14.32 5.02 12.95
N ALA A 37 13.46 5.20 13.95
CA ALA A 37 13.80 4.93 15.35
C ALA A 37 13.83 3.41 15.67
N GLN A 38 13.42 2.55 14.74
CA GLN A 38 13.30 1.10 14.95
C GLN A 38 14.59 0.42 15.43
N PRO A 39 15.77 0.67 14.83
CA PRO A 39 17.01 0.03 15.27
C PRO A 39 17.38 0.38 16.71
N SER A 40 17.10 1.62 17.12
CA SER A 40 17.33 2.07 18.50
C SER A 40 16.38 1.38 19.47
N ILE A 41 15.11 1.26 19.11
CA ILE A 41 14.10 0.58 19.94
C ILE A 41 14.41 -0.91 20.08
N ASP A 42 14.84 -1.57 19.00
CA ASP A 42 15.15 -3.01 19.00
C ASP A 42 16.40 -3.37 19.84
N SER A 43 17.26 -2.39 20.12
CA SER A 43 18.43 -2.57 20.98
C SER A 43 18.15 -2.44 22.48
N LEU A 44 16.96 -1.96 22.87
CA LEU A 44 16.59 -1.77 24.26
C LEU A 44 16.24 -3.09 24.94
N GLY A 45 16.77 -3.31 26.15
CA GLY A 45 16.30 -4.39 27.03
C GLY A 45 14.91 -4.09 27.61
N GLN A 46 14.23 -5.10 28.15
CA GLN A 46 12.88 -4.94 28.72
C GLN A 46 12.80 -3.85 29.80
N ALA A 47 13.81 -3.74 30.66
CA ALA A 47 13.87 -2.71 31.70
C ALA A 47 13.98 -1.29 31.11
N ASP A 48 14.78 -1.12 30.05
CA ASP A 48 14.99 0.17 29.40
C ASP A 48 13.74 0.62 28.63
N VAL A 49 13.04 -0.32 27.99
CA VAL A 49 11.74 -0.07 27.36
C VAL A 49 10.74 0.44 28.40
N GLN A 50 10.65 -0.22 29.56
CA GLN A 50 9.71 0.20 30.62
C GLN A 50 10.09 1.56 31.21
N ALA A 51 11.39 1.82 31.41
CA ALA A 51 11.88 3.10 31.89
C ALA A 51 11.58 4.24 30.90
N ALA A 52 11.79 4.01 29.60
CA ALA A 52 11.48 4.96 28.54
C ALA A 52 9.96 5.26 28.49
N ILE A 53 9.11 4.24 28.57
CA ILE A 53 7.65 4.42 28.62
C ILE A 53 7.23 5.26 29.83
N ASN A 54 7.79 4.96 31.02
CA ASN A 54 7.50 5.74 32.23
C ASN A 54 7.95 7.20 32.07
N LEU A 55 9.12 7.45 31.48
CA LEU A 55 9.63 8.79 31.24
C LEU A 55 8.71 9.58 30.28
N LEU A 56 8.22 8.92 29.22
CA LEU A 56 7.20 9.52 28.34
C LEU A 56 5.91 9.85 29.12
N LYS A 57 5.38 8.89 29.89
CA LYS A 57 4.17 9.06 30.71
C LYS A 57 4.28 10.23 31.69
N THR A 58 5.44 10.41 32.32
CA THR A 58 5.65 11.45 33.34
C THR A 58 5.95 12.83 32.76
N ASN A 59 6.68 12.93 31.64
CA ASN A 59 7.25 14.21 31.18
C ASN A 59 6.63 14.77 29.90
N PHE A 60 6.04 13.92 29.05
CA PHE A 60 5.67 14.32 27.69
C PHE A 60 4.20 14.06 27.36
N VAL A 61 3.42 13.65 28.34
CA VAL A 61 2.08 13.15 28.16
C VAL A 61 1.10 13.89 29.05
N ASN A 62 0.11 14.54 28.44
CA ASN A 62 -1.07 14.99 29.18
C ASN A 62 -1.91 13.76 29.52
N SER A 63 -2.20 13.57 30.81
CA SER A 63 -2.98 12.42 31.31
C SER A 63 -4.39 12.36 30.73
N GLU A 64 -4.92 13.46 30.20
CA GLU A 64 -6.24 13.51 29.54
C GLU A 64 -6.22 13.00 28.09
N THR A 65 -5.07 13.00 27.41
CA THR A 65 -4.98 12.63 25.98
C THR A 65 -4.35 11.27 25.74
N MET A 66 -3.48 10.80 26.64
CA MET A 66 -2.87 9.47 26.54
C MET A 66 -3.46 8.56 27.63
N THR A 67 -4.63 8.02 27.31
CA THR A 67 -5.27 6.99 28.13
C THR A 67 -4.57 5.66 27.92
N GLU A 68 -4.79 4.69 28.83
CA GLU A 68 -4.30 3.32 28.64
C GLU A 68 -4.76 2.75 27.28
N THR A 69 -5.96 3.12 26.84
CA THR A 69 -6.49 2.76 25.53
C THR A 69 -5.63 3.26 24.35
N GLU A 70 -5.04 4.46 24.43
CA GLU A 70 -4.13 4.94 23.38
C GLU A 70 -2.80 4.20 23.41
N LEU A 71 -2.32 3.81 24.58
CA LEU A 71 -1.14 2.98 24.72
C LEU A 71 -1.37 1.58 24.12
N ASP A 72 -2.53 0.97 24.38
CA ASP A 72 -2.93 -0.31 23.80
C ASP A 72 -3.06 -0.20 22.27
N ARG A 73 -3.66 0.88 21.75
CA ARG A 73 -3.73 1.14 20.30
C ARG A 73 -2.34 1.29 19.68
N ALA A 74 -1.43 2.03 20.32
CA ALA A 74 -0.06 2.21 19.85
C ALA A 74 0.72 0.89 19.86
N ALA A 75 0.54 0.08 20.90
CA ALA A 75 1.12 -1.26 20.99
C ALA A 75 0.59 -2.16 19.87
N LEU A 76 -0.73 -2.21 19.66
CA LEU A 76 -1.34 -2.95 18.56
C LEU A 76 -0.83 -2.50 17.18
N ALA A 77 -0.75 -1.19 16.95
CA ALA A 77 -0.20 -0.64 15.70
C ALA A 77 1.28 -1.05 15.50
N GLY A 78 2.10 -1.00 16.56
CA GLY A 78 3.47 -1.46 16.53
C GLY A 78 3.60 -2.96 16.21
N LEU A 79 2.72 -3.79 16.78
CA LEU A 79 2.67 -5.23 16.49
C LEU A 79 2.29 -5.50 15.02
N LEU A 80 1.31 -4.78 14.48
CA LEU A 80 0.92 -4.89 13.07
C LEU A 80 2.06 -4.53 12.12
N VAL A 81 2.85 -3.49 12.45
CA VAL A 81 4.03 -3.11 11.66
C VAL A 81 5.13 -4.17 11.71
N ARG A 82 5.32 -4.83 12.86
CA ARG A 82 6.33 -5.88 13.04
C ARG A 82 5.95 -7.23 12.41
N MET A 83 4.67 -7.44 12.11
CA MET A 83 4.15 -8.70 11.57
C MET A 83 3.45 -8.48 10.22
N PRO A 84 4.16 -8.00 9.19
CA PRO A 84 3.57 -7.76 7.88
C PRO A 84 3.05 -9.08 7.29
N GLY A 85 1.75 -9.12 6.99
CA GLY A 85 1.08 -10.27 6.37
C GLY A 85 0.65 -11.39 7.31
N ALA A 86 1.09 -11.40 8.58
CA ALA A 86 0.63 -12.39 9.57
C ALA A 86 -0.60 -11.92 10.36
N LEU A 87 -0.76 -10.61 10.53
CA LEU A 87 -1.92 -9.99 11.18
C LEU A 87 -2.55 -8.95 10.26
N MET A 88 -3.88 -8.97 10.19
CA MET A 88 -4.66 -7.99 9.43
C MET A 88 -5.88 -7.58 10.26
N LEU A 89 -6.12 -6.27 10.35
CA LEU A 89 -7.37 -5.76 10.87
C LEU A 89 -8.43 -5.86 9.77
N VAL A 90 -9.51 -6.59 10.06
CA VAL A 90 -10.69 -6.66 9.19
C VAL A 90 -11.71 -5.65 9.72
N PRO A 91 -12.07 -4.60 8.96
CA PRO A 91 -13.09 -3.64 9.38
C PRO A 91 -14.43 -4.34 9.62
N ALA A 92 -15.14 -3.98 10.69
CA ALA A 92 -16.45 -4.54 11.02
C ALA A 92 -17.50 -4.31 9.91
N HIS A 93 -17.30 -3.26 9.09
CA HIS A 93 -18.11 -2.97 7.93
C HIS A 93 -17.18 -2.71 6.74
N THR A 94 -17.32 -3.53 5.71
CA THR A 94 -16.56 -3.38 4.47
C THR A 94 -17.05 -2.13 3.75
N THR A 95 -16.25 -1.05 3.73
CA THR A 95 -16.37 -0.06 2.65
C THR A 95 -15.92 -0.77 1.38
N ALA A 96 -16.87 -1.13 0.52
CA ALA A 96 -16.60 -1.81 -0.74
C ALA A 96 -15.47 -1.09 -1.49
N SER A 97 -14.41 -1.83 -1.84
CA SER A 97 -13.38 -1.32 -2.75
C SER A 97 -14.06 -0.89 -4.05
N ALA A 98 -13.74 0.31 -4.53
CA ALA A 98 -14.35 0.93 -5.70
C ALA A 98 -13.85 0.35 -7.05
N GLU A 99 -13.03 -0.69 -7.01
CA GLU A 99 -12.53 -1.37 -8.21
C GLU A 99 -13.54 -2.40 -8.70
N ALA A 100 -13.90 -2.32 -9.99
CA ALA A 100 -14.83 -3.26 -10.60
C ALA A 100 -14.28 -4.69 -10.44
N PRO A 101 -15.01 -5.60 -9.76
CA PRO A 101 -14.47 -6.92 -9.46
C PRO A 101 -14.22 -7.68 -10.77
N ALA A 102 -13.01 -8.24 -10.90
CA ALA A 102 -12.69 -9.13 -12.00
C ALA A 102 -13.71 -10.29 -12.05
N PRO A 103 -14.18 -10.72 -13.22
CA PRO A 103 -15.13 -11.81 -13.31
C PRO A 103 -14.48 -13.14 -12.96
N PHE A 104 -15.29 -14.08 -12.49
CA PHE A 104 -14.88 -15.47 -12.33
C PHE A 104 -14.45 -16.06 -13.68
N TYR A 105 -13.29 -16.70 -13.70
CA TYR A 105 -12.72 -17.38 -14.86
C TYR A 105 -12.34 -18.82 -14.49
N SER A 106 -12.62 -19.75 -15.38
CA SER A 106 -12.26 -21.16 -15.20
C SER A 106 -11.78 -21.77 -16.51
N GLU A 107 -10.69 -22.51 -16.44
CA GLU A 107 -10.13 -23.28 -17.55
C GLU A 107 -9.67 -24.65 -17.05
N VAL A 108 -9.67 -25.65 -17.93
CA VAL A 108 -9.09 -26.97 -17.66
C VAL A 108 -8.02 -27.22 -18.69
N PHE A 109 -6.78 -27.35 -18.23
CA PHE A 109 -5.63 -27.63 -19.07
C PHE A 109 -5.56 -29.12 -19.43
N GLU A 110 -4.80 -29.41 -20.48
CA GLU A 110 -4.46 -30.78 -20.85
C GLU A 110 -3.79 -31.51 -19.67
N GLY A 111 -4.15 -32.78 -19.47
CA GLY A 111 -3.74 -33.53 -18.28
C GLY A 111 -4.65 -33.36 -17.05
N GLY A 112 -5.78 -32.66 -17.18
CA GLY A 112 -6.80 -32.60 -16.13
C GLY A 112 -6.44 -31.68 -14.96
N ILE A 113 -5.70 -30.60 -15.25
CA ILE A 113 -5.37 -29.56 -14.27
C ILE A 113 -6.39 -28.43 -14.41
N GLY A 114 -7.20 -28.18 -13.38
CA GLY A 114 -8.13 -27.06 -13.35
C GLY A 114 -7.43 -25.76 -12.96
N TYR A 115 -7.87 -24.65 -13.52
CA TYR A 115 -7.46 -23.30 -13.13
C TYR A 115 -8.69 -22.45 -12.88
N PHE A 116 -8.87 -21.99 -11.65
CA PHE A 116 -9.97 -21.10 -11.25
C PHE A 116 -9.41 -19.77 -10.76
N ARG A 117 -9.80 -18.68 -11.40
CA ARG A 117 -9.63 -17.31 -10.90
C ARG A 117 -11.00 -16.82 -10.44
N LEU A 118 -11.14 -16.55 -9.15
CA LEU A 118 -12.45 -16.27 -8.56
C LEU A 118 -12.95 -14.85 -8.80
N GLY A 119 -12.04 -13.90 -9.05
CA GLY A 119 -12.36 -12.49 -8.84
C GLY A 119 -12.67 -12.22 -7.37
N ALA A 120 -13.40 -11.14 -7.08
CA ALA A 120 -13.76 -10.79 -5.71
C ALA A 120 -14.51 -11.94 -5.01
N LEU A 121 -14.17 -12.23 -3.75
CA LEU A 121 -14.88 -13.26 -2.99
C LEU A 121 -16.26 -12.74 -2.59
N SER A 122 -17.27 -13.18 -3.34
CA SER A 122 -18.68 -12.84 -3.17
C SER A 122 -19.53 -14.10 -3.25
N SER A 123 -20.74 -14.07 -2.69
CA SER A 123 -21.67 -15.19 -2.75
C SER A 123 -21.96 -15.64 -4.19
N ALA A 124 -22.00 -14.71 -5.16
CA ALA A 124 -22.20 -15.03 -6.57
C ALA A 124 -21.04 -15.84 -7.14
N ASN A 125 -19.80 -15.43 -6.89
CA ASN A 125 -18.61 -16.14 -7.37
C ASN A 125 -18.42 -17.49 -6.65
N LEU A 126 -18.83 -17.61 -5.38
CA LEU A 126 -18.84 -18.90 -4.67
C LEU A 126 -19.84 -19.90 -5.26
N GLN A 127 -21.02 -19.46 -5.69
CA GLN A 127 -21.97 -20.33 -6.39
C GLN A 127 -21.42 -20.80 -7.74
N GLN A 128 -20.70 -19.94 -8.46
CA GLN A 128 -20.05 -20.30 -9.71
C GLN A 128 -18.92 -21.31 -9.48
N LEU A 129 -18.13 -21.13 -8.42
CA LEU A 129 -17.12 -22.10 -7.98
C LEU A 129 -17.75 -23.48 -7.70
N ASP A 130 -18.85 -23.53 -6.94
CA ASP A 130 -19.54 -24.78 -6.62
C ASP A 130 -20.04 -25.50 -7.87
N LYS A 131 -20.61 -24.74 -8.81
CA LYS A 131 -21.05 -25.26 -10.10
C LYS A 131 -19.87 -25.86 -10.89
N LYS A 132 -18.73 -25.16 -10.95
CA LYS A 132 -17.54 -25.65 -11.63
C LYS A 132 -16.93 -26.87 -10.97
N PHE A 133 -16.92 -26.96 -9.64
CA PHE A 133 -16.53 -28.17 -8.94
C PHE A 133 -17.44 -29.36 -9.28
N GLY A 134 -18.75 -29.16 -9.33
CA GLY A 134 -19.70 -30.22 -9.69
C GLY A 134 -19.54 -30.74 -11.12
N GLU A 135 -19.13 -29.87 -12.06
CA GLU A 135 -18.83 -30.20 -13.46
C GLU A 135 -17.47 -30.91 -13.63
N SER A 136 -16.51 -30.63 -12.74
CA SER A 136 -15.10 -31.02 -12.91
C SER A 136 -14.73 -32.29 -12.14
N LYS A 137 -15.43 -33.40 -12.43
CA LYS A 137 -15.31 -34.67 -11.67
C LYS A 137 -13.98 -35.43 -11.83
N ASN A 138 -13.12 -35.03 -12.77
CA ASN A 138 -11.87 -35.73 -13.11
C ASN A 138 -10.65 -34.80 -13.11
N LEU A 139 -10.57 -33.84 -12.19
CA LEU A 139 -9.37 -33.02 -12.05
C LEU A 139 -8.31 -33.76 -11.22
N GLY A 140 -7.10 -33.90 -11.77
CA GLY A 140 -5.94 -34.44 -11.06
C GLY A 140 -5.28 -33.39 -10.15
N ALA A 141 -5.40 -32.12 -10.51
CA ALA A 141 -4.93 -30.99 -9.71
C ALA A 141 -5.79 -29.74 -9.97
N LEU A 142 -5.75 -28.79 -9.04
CA LEU A 142 -6.46 -27.53 -9.14
C LEU A 142 -5.55 -26.38 -8.72
N ILE A 143 -5.45 -25.37 -9.57
CA ILE A 143 -4.82 -24.08 -9.28
C ILE A 143 -5.92 -23.08 -8.97
N VAL A 144 -5.82 -22.45 -7.81
CA VAL A 144 -6.73 -21.38 -7.41
C VAL A 144 -5.96 -20.06 -7.41
N ASP A 145 -6.30 -19.16 -8.35
CA ASP A 145 -5.73 -17.83 -8.47
C ASP A 145 -6.54 -16.83 -7.63
N LEU A 146 -5.91 -16.34 -6.56
CA LEU A 146 -6.48 -15.40 -5.58
C LEU A 146 -6.03 -13.95 -5.79
N ARG A 147 -5.30 -13.63 -6.88
CA ARG A 147 -4.75 -12.28 -7.09
C ARG A 147 -5.81 -11.18 -7.12
N ASP A 148 -7.01 -11.51 -7.60
CA ASP A 148 -8.15 -10.59 -7.70
C ASP A 148 -9.23 -10.89 -6.63
N SER A 149 -8.89 -11.66 -5.58
CA SER A 149 -9.86 -12.23 -4.62
C SER A 149 -10.00 -11.46 -3.31
N ALA A 150 -9.90 -10.14 -3.39
CA ALA A 150 -10.14 -9.27 -2.26
C ALA A 150 -11.57 -9.46 -1.70
N THR A 151 -11.69 -9.54 -0.38
CA THR A 151 -12.93 -9.40 0.37
C THR A 151 -12.66 -8.80 1.74
N GLY A 152 -13.58 -7.96 2.21
CA GLY A 152 -13.59 -7.47 3.59
C GLY A 152 -14.45 -8.33 4.52
N ASP A 153 -15.06 -9.39 4.00
CA ASP A 153 -15.96 -10.27 4.74
C ASP A 153 -15.28 -11.59 5.10
N PHE A 154 -14.92 -11.73 6.37
CA PHE A 154 -14.32 -12.94 6.91
C PHE A 154 -15.23 -14.17 6.78
N VAL A 155 -16.55 -14.00 6.89
CA VAL A 155 -17.50 -15.11 6.78
C VAL A 155 -17.49 -15.66 5.35
N VAL A 156 -17.48 -14.78 4.34
CA VAL A 156 -17.39 -15.21 2.93
C VAL A 156 -16.05 -15.88 2.63
N ALA A 157 -14.94 -15.37 3.18
CA ALA A 157 -13.64 -16.01 3.06
C ALA A 157 -13.59 -17.40 3.74
N ALA A 158 -14.23 -17.54 4.90
CA ALA A 158 -14.32 -18.83 5.60
C ALA A 158 -15.18 -19.83 4.80
N GLU A 159 -16.29 -19.39 4.22
CA GLU A 159 -17.10 -20.23 3.33
C GLU A 159 -16.28 -20.70 2.12
N PHE A 160 -15.51 -19.82 1.49
CA PHE A 160 -14.58 -20.21 0.44
C PHE A 160 -13.62 -21.32 0.90
N ALA A 161 -12.94 -21.11 2.03
CA ALA A 161 -11.93 -22.04 2.56
C ALA A 161 -12.52 -23.42 2.89
N LYS A 162 -13.75 -23.48 3.42
CA LYS A 162 -14.46 -24.74 3.76
C LYS A 162 -14.55 -25.73 2.61
N ARG A 163 -14.51 -25.27 1.35
CA ARG A 163 -14.56 -26.14 0.16
C ARG A 163 -13.32 -27.01 -0.01
N PHE A 164 -12.21 -26.61 0.61
CA PHE A 164 -10.92 -27.30 0.52
C PHE A 164 -10.55 -28.02 1.82
N CYS A 165 -11.35 -27.86 2.88
CA CYS A 165 -11.17 -28.58 4.12
C CYS A 165 -11.75 -30.00 4.02
N PRO A 166 -11.16 -31.00 4.70
CA PRO A 166 -11.80 -32.29 4.91
C PRO A 166 -13.16 -32.10 5.57
N ARG A 167 -14.13 -32.96 5.20
CA ARG A 167 -15.45 -33.00 5.83
C ARG A 167 -15.44 -33.93 7.03
#